data_AF-A0A0R3PKX1-F1
#
_entry.id   AF-A0A0R3PKX1-F1
#
_cell.length_a   1.000
_cell.length_b   1.000
_cell.length_c   1.000
_cell.angle_alpha   90.00
_cell.angle_beta   90.00
_cell.angle_gamma   90.00
#
_symmetry.space_group_name_H-M   'P 1'
#
loop_
_entity.id
_entity.type
_entity.pdbx_description
1 polymer ?
#
loop_
_entity_poly.entity_id
_entity_poly.type
_entity_poly.pdbx_seq_one_letter_code
_entity_poly.pdbx_strand_id
1 'polypeptide(L)'
;MFQRNTRALSNVNENLVKRHAAGKDAQLTRRPALKDQRNVALADQQTGKLAVRTRSLSLKAPSREQQQIQLSQEKVAVVVHPDIVGMEREYQYVEHSDQVYKYLLHLEKRSQIEENFMTHSPSTPKMRSILVDWLIQVHTRFHLLPETLHLTVYLLDVMLSRTKVDKDELQLVGVACMLVASKYEEMYAPDIHDFEYITDNTYTKKQILKMETKILVAAKFELSRPHSIAFLRWYSKEMKFSLRMHHMCKFLIEMAFLDCSLSPILPSRIACVCTFIASKLCDTVYDSETMRKLTGITDEETETLVATFARVFLRLYALPKLVAVREKYSAAKLTTAEPYWYRTNLFQNPSGKQWCHYKVLIVMEYVAQYMGRWMEVELTDGRLIRGQMLCTDRQPNFILGRSEERWSGETGEPRAIGLAMIGRQHVVRITLLPAPQYSDKDADL
;
A
#
# COMPACT_ATOMS: atom_id res chain seq x y z
N MET A 1 -35.13 -16.91 -1.22
CA MET A 1 -34.55 -16.07 -0.13
C MET A 1 -33.02 -15.89 -0.24
N PHE A 2 -32.40 -16.05 -1.42
CA PHE A 2 -30.94 -16.24 -1.57
C PHE A 2 -30.16 -15.08 -2.26
N GLN A 3 -30.78 -13.91 -2.51
CA GLN A 3 -30.14 -12.80 -3.24
C GLN A 3 -29.80 -11.54 -2.42
N ARG A 4 -30.08 -11.52 -1.10
CA ARG A 4 -29.96 -10.28 -0.29
C ARG A 4 -28.58 -10.01 0.32
N ASN A 5 -27.72 -11.01 0.54
CA ASN A 5 -26.50 -10.80 1.37
C ASN A 5 -25.21 -10.49 0.61
N THR A 6 -25.08 -10.85 -0.67
CA THR A 6 -23.98 -10.32 -1.52
C THR A 6 -24.12 -8.82 -1.78
N ARG A 7 -25.35 -8.28 -1.66
CA ARG A 7 -25.61 -6.84 -1.68
C ARG A 7 -25.13 -6.14 -0.40
N ALA A 8 -25.08 -6.79 0.76
CA ALA A 8 -24.67 -6.11 2.00
C ALA A 8 -23.21 -5.63 1.95
N LEU A 9 -22.28 -6.47 1.50
CA LEU A 9 -20.86 -6.09 1.37
C LEU A 9 -20.59 -5.14 0.19
N SER A 10 -21.34 -5.24 -0.92
CA SER A 10 -21.24 -4.26 -2.02
C SER A 10 -21.88 -2.91 -1.66
N ASN A 11 -22.95 -2.92 -0.86
CA ASN A 11 -23.64 -1.71 -0.40
C ASN A 11 -22.83 -0.96 0.66
N VAL A 12 -21.94 -1.63 1.40
CA VAL A 12 -20.98 -0.94 2.29
C VAL A 12 -20.09 -0.02 1.46
N ASN A 13 -19.51 -0.50 0.35
CA ASN A 13 -18.74 0.34 -0.57
C ASN A 13 -19.60 1.45 -1.22
N GLU A 14 -20.83 1.16 -1.68
CA GLU A 14 -21.69 2.21 -2.25
C GLU A 14 -22.16 3.26 -1.23
N ASN A 15 -22.42 2.86 0.02
CA ASN A 15 -22.83 3.77 1.08
C ASN A 15 -21.64 4.59 1.60
N LEU A 16 -20.42 4.06 1.58
CA LEU A 16 -19.20 4.83 1.85
C LEU A 16 -18.92 5.88 0.76
N VAL A 17 -19.06 5.51 -0.52
CA VAL A 17 -18.93 6.44 -1.65
C VAL A 17 -19.99 7.54 -1.59
N LYS A 18 -21.24 7.20 -1.25
CA LYS A 18 -22.32 8.19 -1.08
C LYS A 18 -22.13 9.11 0.13
N ARG A 19 -21.50 8.64 1.22
CA ARG A 19 -21.16 9.48 2.39
C ARG A 19 -20.04 10.48 2.06
N HIS A 20 -19.05 10.10 1.25
CA HIS A 20 -18.03 11.04 0.73
C HIS A 20 -18.64 12.16 -0.14
N ALA A 21 -19.66 11.84 -0.95
CA ALA A 21 -20.37 12.83 -1.76
C ALA A 21 -21.30 13.74 -0.93
N ALA A 22 -21.68 13.34 0.29
CA ALA A 22 -22.66 14.03 1.13
C ALA A 22 -22.06 14.90 2.26
N GLY A 23 -20.72 15.03 2.34
CA GLY A 23 -20.05 15.98 3.23
C GLY A 23 -20.30 15.81 4.74
N LYS A 24 -20.81 14.65 5.19
CA LYS A 24 -21.07 14.37 6.60
C LYS A 24 -19.90 13.63 7.25
N ASP A 25 -18.80 14.34 7.44
CA ASP A 25 -17.76 13.91 8.38
C ASP A 25 -18.15 14.34 9.80
N ALA A 26 -18.64 13.39 10.59
CA ALA A 26 -18.51 13.52 12.04
C ALA A 26 -17.00 13.38 12.33
N GLN A 27 -16.33 14.50 12.54
CA GLN A 27 -14.96 14.51 13.03
C GLN A 27 -14.90 13.74 14.35
N LEU A 28 -14.38 12.50 14.31
CA LEU A 28 -13.73 11.88 15.47
C LEU A 28 -12.46 12.69 15.75
N THR A 29 -12.65 13.85 16.37
CA THR A 29 -11.56 14.69 16.85
C THR A 29 -10.83 13.92 17.94
N ARG A 30 -9.55 13.63 17.71
CA ARG A 30 -8.60 13.34 18.79
C ARG A 30 -8.80 14.41 19.86
N ARG A 31 -9.02 14.02 21.12
CA ARG A 31 -8.83 14.96 22.24
C ARG A 31 -7.38 15.47 22.15
N PRO A 32 -7.14 16.79 22.21
CA PRO A 32 -5.80 17.32 22.09
C PRO A 32 -4.92 16.81 23.24
N ALA A 33 -3.65 16.57 22.93
CA ALA A 33 -2.62 16.19 23.88
C ALA A 33 -2.66 17.14 25.08
N LEU A 34 -2.78 16.58 26.29
CA LEU A 34 -2.47 17.30 27.52
C LEU A 34 -1.00 17.76 27.39
N LYS A 35 -0.79 19.07 27.30
CA LYS A 35 0.53 19.68 27.37
C LYS A 35 1.24 19.18 28.63
N ASP A 36 2.47 18.70 28.46
CA ASP A 36 3.40 18.39 29.55
C ASP A 36 3.47 19.57 30.53
N GLN A 37 2.83 19.43 31.69
CA GLN A 37 3.05 20.31 32.82
C GLN A 37 4.33 19.86 33.55
N ARG A 38 5.48 20.19 32.96
CA ARG A 38 6.75 20.29 33.68
C ARG A 38 7.29 21.69 33.48
N ASN A 39 6.75 22.62 34.28
CA ASN A 39 7.40 23.83 34.80
C ASN A 39 6.34 24.71 35.48
N VAL A 40 6.04 24.40 36.74
CA VAL A 40 5.52 25.40 37.67
C VAL A 40 6.23 25.18 39.01
N ALA A 41 7.33 25.88 39.19
CA ALA A 41 7.86 26.21 40.50
C ALA A 41 7.91 27.73 40.58
N LEU A 42 7.05 28.32 41.42
CA LEU A 42 7.30 29.44 42.35
C LEU A 42 6.00 30.20 42.67
N ALA A 43 5.79 30.40 43.99
CA ALA A 43 4.82 31.27 44.68
C ALA A 43 3.33 30.82 44.63
N ASP A 44 2.51 30.84 45.68
CA ASP A 44 2.69 31.23 47.09
C ASP A 44 1.56 30.61 47.95
N GLN A 45 1.71 30.72 49.27
CA GLN A 45 0.95 30.10 50.35
C GLN A 45 -0.56 30.45 50.41
N GLN A 46 -1.41 29.51 50.88
CA GLN A 46 -2.08 29.50 52.20
C GLN A 46 -3.42 28.72 52.23
N THR A 47 -3.50 27.85 53.25
CA THR A 47 -4.69 27.38 54.02
C THR A 47 -5.75 26.46 53.42
N GLY A 48 -5.97 25.31 54.09
CA GLY A 48 -7.30 24.69 54.21
C GLY A 48 -7.40 23.15 54.20
N LYS A 49 -7.04 22.50 55.33
CA LYS A 49 -7.50 21.22 55.92
C LYS A 49 -8.68 20.47 55.19
N LEU A 50 -8.75 19.15 55.06
CA LEU A 50 -8.70 18.10 56.11
C LEU A 50 -8.67 16.68 55.46
N ALA A 51 -8.23 15.69 56.24
CA ALA A 51 -7.76 14.36 55.83
C ALA A 51 -8.79 13.22 55.78
N VAL A 52 -8.52 12.14 55.02
CA VAL A 52 -8.76 10.74 55.44
C VAL A 52 -7.71 9.77 54.85
N ARG A 53 -7.15 8.97 55.77
CA ARG A 53 -6.23 7.81 55.71
C ARG A 53 -6.43 6.78 54.59
N THR A 54 -5.30 6.30 54.05
CA THR A 54 -5.06 4.86 53.81
C THR A 54 -3.64 4.48 54.24
N ARG A 55 -3.52 3.41 55.02
CA ARG A 55 -2.29 2.89 55.64
C ARG A 55 -1.39 2.19 54.60
N SER A 56 -0.09 2.48 54.61
CA SER A 56 0.94 1.58 54.08
C SER A 56 2.11 1.49 55.06
N LEU A 57 2.62 0.26 55.20
CA LEU A 57 3.55 -0.21 56.21
C LEU A 57 4.97 0.34 56.00
N SER A 58 5.61 0.73 57.10
CA SER A 58 6.99 1.19 57.18
C SER A 58 7.96 0.00 57.22
N LEU A 59 8.89 -0.06 56.27
CA LEU A 59 10.13 -0.83 56.39
C LEU A 59 11.31 0.15 56.43
N LYS A 60 12.08 0.10 57.52
CA LYS A 60 13.26 0.94 57.78
C LYS A 60 14.42 0.54 56.86
N ALA A 61 15.01 1.52 56.21
CA ALA A 61 16.30 1.38 55.54
C ALA A 61 17.46 1.45 56.57
N PRO A 62 18.48 0.59 56.49
CA PRO A 62 19.70 0.75 57.29
C PRO A 62 20.65 1.77 56.63
N SER A 63 21.38 2.45 57.50
CA SER A 63 22.28 3.59 57.28
C SER A 63 23.57 3.25 56.54
N ARG A 64 24.00 4.19 55.68
CA ARG A 64 25.25 4.21 54.89
C ARG A 64 26.50 4.23 55.76
N GLU A 65 27.40 3.27 55.57
CA GLU A 65 28.84 3.47 55.77
C GLU A 65 29.47 3.94 54.45
N GLN A 66 30.32 4.96 54.56
CA GLN A 66 30.97 5.66 53.46
C GLN A 66 32.21 4.87 53.02
N GLN A 67 32.21 4.36 51.79
CA GLN A 67 33.45 4.04 51.08
C GLN A 67 33.58 4.96 49.87
N GLN A 68 34.65 5.74 49.92
CA GLN A 68 35.03 6.78 48.97
C GLN A 68 35.69 6.12 47.76
N ILE A 69 34.94 5.94 46.67
CA ILE A 69 35.51 5.55 45.38
C ILE A 69 35.73 6.84 44.57
N GLN A 70 37.00 7.20 44.38
CA GLN A 70 37.40 8.26 43.45
C GLN A 70 37.09 7.80 42.02
N LEU A 71 35.98 8.30 41.46
CA LEU A 71 35.71 8.23 40.04
C LEU A 71 36.48 9.36 39.35
N SER A 72 37.54 8.97 38.65
CA SER A 72 38.22 9.80 37.65
C SER A 72 37.20 10.32 36.65
N GLN A 73 36.97 11.63 36.65
CA GLN A 73 36.12 12.31 35.68
C GLN A 73 36.83 12.35 34.32
N GLU A 74 36.62 11.34 33.49
CA GLU A 74 36.80 11.51 32.05
C GLU A 74 35.67 12.43 31.55
N LYS A 75 36.05 13.60 31.03
CA LYS A 75 35.13 14.51 30.34
C LYS A 75 34.68 13.83 29.05
N VAL A 76 33.58 13.08 29.10
CA VAL A 76 32.84 12.69 27.90
C VAL A 76 32.24 13.97 27.34
N ALA A 77 32.72 14.39 26.17
CA ALA A 77 32.14 15.51 25.44
C ALA A 77 30.65 15.23 25.22
N VAL A 78 29.79 16.14 25.66
CA VAL A 78 28.36 16.10 25.34
C VAL A 78 28.24 16.30 23.84
N VAL A 79 28.15 15.19 23.10
CA VAL A 79 27.81 15.21 21.68
C VAL A 79 26.37 15.68 21.60
N VAL A 80 26.18 16.95 21.25
CA VAL A 80 24.86 17.49 20.95
C VAL A 80 24.42 16.84 19.65
N HIS A 81 23.55 15.84 19.76
CA HIS A 81 22.89 15.26 18.60
C HIS A 81 21.94 16.31 18.00
N PRO A 82 22.02 16.60 16.70
CA PRO A 82 21.11 17.54 16.05
C PRO A 82 19.67 17.03 16.12
N ASP A 83 18.71 17.97 16.19
CA ASP A 83 17.28 17.68 16.20
C ASP A 83 16.85 17.09 14.83
N ILE A 84 16.75 15.77 14.75
CA ILE A 84 16.41 15.04 13.52
C ILE A 84 14.99 14.44 13.61
N VAL A 85 14.17 14.72 12.59
CA VAL A 85 12.79 14.24 12.41
C VAL A 85 12.75 13.27 11.22
N GLY A 86 12.10 12.10 11.34
CA GLY A 86 11.80 11.18 10.21
C GLY A 86 12.37 9.76 10.29
N MET A 87 12.44 9.06 9.13
CA MET A 87 12.90 7.66 8.94
C MET A 87 14.30 7.36 9.51
N GLU A 88 15.06 8.41 9.85
CA GLU A 88 16.42 8.31 10.37
C GLU A 88 16.49 7.85 11.83
N ARG A 89 15.37 7.88 12.60
CA ARG A 89 15.33 7.41 14.00
C ARG A 89 15.44 5.89 14.18
N GLU A 90 14.94 5.07 13.27
CA GLU A 90 14.78 3.63 13.56
C GLU A 90 16.09 2.83 13.50
N TYR A 91 17.15 3.37 12.91
CA TYR A 91 18.35 2.59 12.57
C TYR A 91 19.68 3.26 12.91
N GLN A 92 19.67 4.38 13.64
CA GLN A 92 20.89 4.99 14.13
C GLN A 92 21.42 4.17 15.32
N TYR A 93 22.38 3.30 15.00
CA TYR A 93 23.31 2.64 15.93
C TYR A 93 22.68 1.80 17.04
N VAL A 94 22.22 0.60 16.66
CA VAL A 94 22.07 -0.49 17.63
C VAL A 94 23.28 -1.40 17.43
N GLU A 95 24.14 -1.53 18.43
CA GLU A 95 25.28 -2.47 18.45
C GLU A 95 24.86 -3.91 18.09
N HIS A 96 23.56 -4.21 18.23
CA HIS A 96 22.93 -5.49 17.96
C HIS A 96 22.16 -5.55 16.64
N SER A 97 22.28 -4.58 15.72
CA SER A 97 21.48 -4.54 14.48
C SER A 97 21.50 -5.87 13.74
N ASP A 98 22.69 -6.41 13.50
CA ASP A 98 22.86 -7.65 12.74
C ASP A 98 22.26 -8.86 13.45
N GLN A 99 22.33 -8.88 14.80
CA GLN A 99 21.74 -9.92 15.63
C GLN A 99 20.21 -9.85 15.56
N VAL A 100 19.64 -8.63 15.65
CA VAL A 100 18.20 -8.39 15.50
C VAL A 100 17.73 -8.85 14.13
N TYR A 101 18.43 -8.49 13.05
CA TYR A 101 18.02 -8.89 11.70
C TYR A 101 18.03 -10.41 11.50
N LYS A 102 19.11 -11.07 11.94
CA LYS A 102 19.21 -12.54 11.92
C LYS A 102 18.09 -13.18 12.75
N TYR A 103 17.76 -12.59 13.90
CA TYR A 103 16.63 -13.02 14.72
C TYR A 103 15.29 -12.88 13.99
N LEU A 104 15.04 -11.76 13.29
CA LEU A 104 13.82 -11.57 12.50
C LEU A 104 13.71 -12.59 11.35
N LEU A 105 14.81 -12.86 10.62
CA LEU A 105 14.86 -13.91 9.58
C LEU A 105 14.62 -15.32 10.13
N HIS A 106 15.01 -15.58 11.37
CA HIS A 106 14.69 -16.83 12.04
C HIS A 106 13.22 -16.87 12.47
N LEU A 107 12.71 -15.78 13.04
CA LEU A 107 11.37 -15.68 13.58
C LEU A 107 10.29 -15.76 12.51
N GLU A 108 10.51 -15.21 11.30
CA GLU A 108 9.53 -15.28 10.22
C GLU A 108 9.14 -16.70 9.81
N LYS A 109 10.04 -17.67 10.00
CA LYS A 109 9.83 -19.08 9.66
C LYS A 109 8.91 -19.80 10.64
N ARG A 110 8.77 -19.31 11.87
CA ARG A 110 7.92 -19.93 12.91
C ARG A 110 6.43 -19.69 12.70
N SER A 111 6.08 -18.71 11.88
CA SER A 111 4.73 -18.16 11.76
C SER A 111 4.23 -18.21 10.32
N GLN A 112 4.56 -19.27 9.58
CA GLN A 112 4.07 -19.49 8.22
C GLN A 112 2.63 -19.99 8.23
N ILE A 113 1.90 -19.58 7.20
CA ILE A 113 0.54 -20.03 6.92
C ILE A 113 0.65 -21.12 5.86
N GLU A 114 -0.15 -22.18 5.99
CA GLU A 114 -0.17 -23.27 5.02
C GLU A 114 -0.62 -22.79 3.65
N GLU A 115 -0.05 -23.38 2.60
CA GLU A 115 -0.54 -23.16 1.25
C GLU A 115 -1.99 -23.63 1.13
N ASN A 116 -2.80 -22.86 0.38
CA ASN A 116 -4.21 -23.17 0.16
C ASN A 116 -5.05 -23.35 1.44
N PHE A 117 -4.66 -22.67 2.54
CA PHE A 117 -5.34 -22.76 3.84
C PHE A 117 -6.86 -22.48 3.82
N MET A 118 -7.34 -21.76 2.79
CA MET A 118 -8.76 -21.45 2.63
C MET A 118 -9.57 -22.53 1.88
N THR A 119 -8.95 -23.62 1.41
CA THR A 119 -9.63 -24.64 0.58
C THR A 119 -10.85 -25.26 1.28
N HIS A 120 -10.76 -25.46 2.59
CA HIS A 120 -11.84 -26.02 3.40
C HIS A 120 -12.59 -24.97 4.23
N SER A 121 -12.26 -23.68 4.04
CA SER A 121 -12.95 -22.60 4.73
C SER A 121 -14.34 -22.36 4.13
N PRO A 122 -15.38 -22.12 4.95
CA PRO A 122 -16.68 -21.66 4.45
C PRO A 122 -16.58 -20.33 3.69
N SER A 123 -15.57 -19.52 4.00
CA SER A 123 -15.32 -18.23 3.39
C SER A 123 -14.42 -18.37 2.16
N THR A 124 -14.78 -17.72 1.05
CA THR A 124 -13.99 -17.79 -0.19
C THR A 124 -12.82 -16.79 -0.20
N PRO A 125 -11.74 -17.05 -0.96
CA PRO A 125 -10.65 -16.09 -1.17
C PRO A 125 -11.13 -14.71 -1.60
N LYS A 126 -12.16 -14.65 -2.46
CA LYS A 126 -12.76 -13.39 -2.91
C LYS A 126 -13.41 -12.60 -1.77
N MET A 127 -14.07 -13.28 -0.82
CA MET A 127 -14.67 -12.62 0.34
C MET A 127 -13.61 -12.05 1.27
N ARG A 128 -12.49 -12.78 1.44
CA ARG A 128 -11.33 -12.26 2.16
C ARG A 128 -10.75 -11.03 1.47
N SER A 129 -10.56 -11.04 0.14
CA SER A 129 -10.07 -9.85 -0.59
C SER A 129 -10.95 -8.62 -0.39
N ILE A 130 -12.28 -8.80 -0.38
CA ILE A 130 -13.24 -7.72 -0.12
C ILE A 130 -13.12 -7.21 1.32
N LEU A 131 -13.00 -8.13 2.30
CA LEU A 131 -12.80 -7.74 3.69
C LEU A 131 -11.48 -6.97 3.88
N VAL A 132 -10.38 -7.45 3.30
CA VAL A 132 -9.06 -6.81 3.42
C VAL A 132 -9.07 -5.41 2.78
N ASP A 133 -9.71 -5.25 1.62
CA ASP A 133 -9.89 -3.93 0.99
C ASP A 133 -10.63 -2.97 1.94
N TRP A 134 -11.72 -3.42 2.56
CA TRP A 134 -12.42 -2.62 3.57
C TRP A 134 -11.58 -2.34 4.83
N LEU A 135 -10.82 -3.33 5.34
CA LEU A 135 -9.93 -3.13 6.48
C LEU A 135 -8.82 -2.10 6.16
N ILE A 136 -8.36 -1.99 4.92
CA ILE A 136 -7.40 -0.95 4.51
C ILE A 136 -8.03 0.45 4.59
N GLN A 137 -9.32 0.59 4.27
CA GLN A 137 -10.06 1.84 4.46
C GLN A 137 -10.21 2.17 5.97
N VAL A 138 -10.55 1.18 6.80
CA VAL A 138 -10.63 1.34 8.27
C VAL A 138 -9.28 1.75 8.85
N HIS A 139 -8.21 1.06 8.46
CA HIS A 139 -6.82 1.37 8.82
C HIS A 139 -6.48 2.82 8.52
N THR A 140 -6.82 3.28 7.32
CA THR A 140 -6.58 4.66 6.87
C THR A 140 -7.40 5.66 7.69
N ARG A 141 -8.67 5.36 7.97
CA ARG A 141 -9.59 6.22 8.73
C ARG A 141 -9.19 6.37 10.19
N PHE A 142 -8.65 5.32 10.81
CA PHE A 142 -8.13 5.36 12.17
C PHE A 142 -6.69 5.90 12.27
N HIS A 143 -6.04 6.17 11.13
CA HIS A 143 -4.65 6.65 11.06
C HIS A 143 -3.66 5.74 11.80
N LEU A 144 -3.82 4.43 11.64
CA LEU A 144 -3.01 3.41 12.31
C LEU A 144 -1.64 3.23 11.62
N LEU A 145 -0.68 2.70 12.35
CA LEU A 145 0.64 2.33 11.84
C LEU A 145 0.55 1.24 10.75
N PRO A 146 1.47 1.21 9.77
CA PRO A 146 1.54 0.14 8.77
C PRO A 146 1.68 -1.26 9.39
N GLU A 147 2.41 -1.38 10.51
CA GLU A 147 2.60 -2.59 11.29
C GLU A 147 1.25 -3.16 11.76
N THR A 148 0.36 -2.29 12.24
CA THR A 148 -0.99 -2.65 12.68
C THR A 148 -1.79 -3.32 11.55
N LEU A 149 -1.69 -2.81 10.32
CA LEU A 149 -2.33 -3.45 9.16
C LEU A 149 -1.71 -4.81 8.82
N HIS A 150 -0.38 -4.91 8.83
CA HIS A 150 0.31 -6.18 8.56
C HIS A 150 -0.11 -7.26 9.57
N LEU A 151 -0.13 -6.92 10.86
CA LEU A 151 -0.54 -7.83 11.92
C LEU A 151 -2.03 -8.18 11.80
N THR A 152 -2.88 -7.21 11.45
CA THR A 152 -4.31 -7.45 11.21
C THR A 152 -4.54 -8.51 10.14
N VAL A 153 -3.89 -8.37 8.98
CA VAL A 153 -4.03 -9.29 7.84
C VAL A 153 -3.47 -10.67 8.21
N TYR A 154 -2.33 -10.72 8.89
CA TYR A 154 -1.76 -11.98 9.38
C TYR A 154 -2.71 -12.71 10.34
N LEU A 155 -3.25 -12.01 11.35
CA LEU A 155 -4.19 -12.58 12.31
C LEU A 155 -5.48 -13.08 11.64
N LEU A 156 -5.98 -12.34 10.64
CA LEU A 156 -7.12 -12.77 9.84
C LEU A 156 -6.83 -14.10 9.13
N ASP A 157 -5.67 -14.23 8.50
CA ASP A 157 -5.29 -15.46 7.79
C ASP A 157 -5.02 -16.63 8.76
N VAL A 158 -4.50 -16.36 9.97
CA VAL A 158 -4.40 -17.35 11.06
C VAL A 158 -5.80 -17.83 11.49
N MET A 159 -6.76 -16.92 11.64
CA MET A 159 -8.14 -17.29 11.98
C MET A 159 -8.78 -18.13 10.88
N LEU A 160 -8.63 -17.72 9.62
CA LEU A 160 -9.20 -18.41 8.47
C LEU A 160 -8.55 -19.78 8.21
N SER A 161 -7.31 -19.99 8.63
CA SER A 161 -6.61 -21.28 8.52
C SER A 161 -6.94 -22.24 9.66
N ARG A 162 -7.10 -21.74 10.89
CA ARG A 162 -7.24 -22.59 12.10
C ARG A 162 -8.67 -22.74 12.61
N THR A 163 -9.59 -21.91 12.15
CA THR A 163 -10.97 -21.90 12.66
C THR A 163 -11.98 -21.89 11.53
N LYS A 164 -13.14 -22.53 11.78
CA LYS A 164 -14.28 -22.44 10.88
C LYS A 164 -14.98 -21.09 11.09
N VAL A 165 -14.72 -20.15 10.18
CA VAL A 165 -15.35 -18.83 10.17
C VAL A 165 -16.46 -18.79 9.14
N ASP A 166 -17.69 -18.62 9.61
CA ASP A 166 -18.83 -18.44 8.74
C ASP A 166 -18.82 -17.04 8.12
N LYS A 167 -19.41 -16.93 6.93
CA LYS A 167 -19.46 -15.69 6.15
C LYS A 167 -20.01 -14.48 6.92
N ASP A 168 -20.96 -14.70 7.81
CA ASP A 168 -21.67 -13.64 8.55
C ASP A 168 -20.85 -13.14 9.75
N GLU A 169 -19.83 -13.91 10.16
CA GLU A 169 -18.87 -13.55 11.21
C GLU A 169 -17.55 -12.99 10.64
N LEU A 170 -17.36 -13.00 9.31
CA LEU A 170 -16.10 -12.63 8.69
C LEU A 170 -15.68 -11.18 9.00
N GLN A 171 -16.63 -10.23 8.96
CA GLN A 171 -16.35 -8.83 9.32
C GLN A 171 -16.02 -8.67 10.82
N LEU A 172 -16.72 -9.41 11.70
CA LEU A 172 -16.42 -9.45 13.13
C LEU A 172 -15.00 -9.95 13.41
N VAL A 173 -14.56 -11.01 12.72
CA VAL A 173 -13.17 -11.49 12.80
C VAL A 173 -12.21 -10.39 12.36
N GLY A 174 -12.47 -9.73 11.24
CA GLY A 174 -11.63 -8.65 10.70
C GLY A 174 -11.42 -7.50 11.68
N VAL A 175 -12.50 -6.94 12.25
CA VAL A 175 -12.38 -5.82 13.21
C VAL A 175 -11.75 -6.25 14.52
N ALA A 176 -12.02 -7.46 15.00
CA ALA A 176 -11.40 -7.98 16.21
C ALA A 176 -9.89 -8.25 16.00
N CYS A 177 -9.47 -8.69 14.81
CA CYS A 177 -8.04 -8.81 14.46
C CYS A 177 -7.36 -7.43 14.48
N MET A 178 -8.02 -6.41 13.94
CA MET A 178 -7.50 -5.04 13.96
C MET A 178 -7.45 -4.45 15.37
N LEU A 179 -8.42 -4.75 16.23
CA LEU A 179 -8.39 -4.36 17.64
C LEU A 179 -7.18 -5.00 18.36
N VAL A 180 -6.96 -6.30 18.18
CA VAL A 180 -5.79 -7.00 18.76
C VAL A 180 -4.48 -6.40 18.25
N ALA A 181 -4.37 -6.19 16.94
CA ALA A 181 -3.19 -5.57 16.34
C ALA A 181 -2.96 -4.16 16.87
N SER A 182 -4.02 -3.36 17.01
CA SER A 182 -3.92 -1.98 17.50
C SER A 182 -3.46 -1.94 18.96
N LYS A 183 -3.97 -2.84 19.81
CA LYS A 183 -3.50 -2.95 21.21
C LYS A 183 -2.04 -3.37 21.33
N TYR A 184 -1.49 -4.03 20.30
CA TYR A 184 -0.12 -4.51 20.30
C TYR A 184 0.86 -3.48 19.73
N GLU A 185 0.51 -2.82 18.61
CA GLU A 185 1.43 -1.93 17.87
C GLU A 185 1.25 -0.43 18.22
N GLU A 186 0.03 0.00 18.57
CA GLU A 186 -0.25 1.43 18.77
C GLU A 186 0.08 1.88 20.19
N MET A 187 0.72 3.04 20.32
CA MET A 187 0.83 3.72 21.62
C MET A 187 -0.54 4.04 22.23
N TYR A 188 -1.50 4.39 21.37
CA TYR A 188 -2.89 4.69 21.73
C TYR A 188 -3.83 3.97 20.77
N ALA A 189 -4.22 2.75 21.12
CA ALA A 189 -5.19 1.99 20.34
C ALA A 189 -6.58 2.66 20.35
N PRO A 190 -7.37 2.55 19.25
CA PRO A 190 -8.76 3.00 19.24
C PRO A 190 -9.60 2.31 20.32
N ASP A 191 -10.63 2.99 20.82
CA ASP A 191 -11.52 2.39 21.80
C ASP A 191 -12.38 1.32 21.13
N ILE A 192 -12.79 0.30 21.89
CA ILE A 192 -13.66 -0.75 21.37
C ILE A 192 -14.98 -0.21 20.80
N HIS A 193 -15.48 0.91 21.33
CA HIS A 193 -16.66 1.60 20.82
C HIS A 193 -16.44 2.21 19.42
N ASP A 194 -15.20 2.56 19.05
CA ASP A 194 -14.87 2.98 17.68
C ASP A 194 -15.04 1.82 16.69
N PHE A 195 -14.71 0.59 17.12
CA PHE A 195 -14.92 -0.62 16.33
C PHE A 195 -16.40 -1.04 16.24
N GLU A 196 -17.21 -0.81 17.28
CA GLU A 196 -18.67 -0.94 17.15
C GLU A 196 -19.20 0.06 16.13
N TYR A 197 -18.79 1.33 16.24
CA TYR A 197 -19.24 2.40 15.36
C TYR A 197 -18.88 2.15 13.89
N ILE A 198 -17.63 1.76 13.59
CA ILE A 198 -17.19 1.55 12.20
C ILE A 198 -17.88 0.36 11.51
N THR A 199 -18.43 -0.57 12.29
CA THR A 199 -19.24 -1.69 11.78
C THR A 199 -20.73 -1.32 11.66
N ASP A 200 -21.06 -0.02 11.68
CA ASP A 200 -22.43 0.49 11.75
C ASP A 200 -23.24 -0.18 12.90
N ASN A 201 -22.58 -0.48 14.03
CA ASN A 201 -23.12 -1.19 15.19
C ASN A 201 -23.69 -2.60 14.89
N THR A 202 -23.20 -3.24 13.82
CA THR A 202 -23.57 -4.63 13.48
C THR A 202 -23.16 -5.61 14.58
N TYR A 203 -22.05 -5.30 15.28
CA TYR A 203 -21.52 -6.13 16.35
C TYR A 203 -21.39 -5.34 17.65
N THR A 204 -21.74 -6.01 18.75
CA THR A 204 -21.62 -5.46 20.10
C THR A 204 -20.20 -5.64 20.67
N LYS A 205 -19.82 -4.81 21.62
CA LYS A 205 -18.58 -4.90 22.42
C LYS A 205 -18.36 -6.30 22.96
N LYS A 206 -19.41 -6.95 23.45
CA LYS A 206 -19.34 -8.32 23.98
C LYS A 206 -18.96 -9.34 22.91
N GLN A 207 -19.48 -9.20 21.69
CA GLN A 207 -19.12 -10.06 20.56
C GLN A 207 -17.67 -9.82 20.12
N ILE A 208 -17.24 -8.56 20.05
CA ILE A 208 -15.86 -8.19 19.69
C ILE A 208 -14.87 -8.76 20.72
N LEU A 209 -15.12 -8.61 22.02
CA LEU A 209 -14.26 -9.17 23.08
C LEU A 209 -14.20 -10.71 23.05
N LYS A 210 -15.33 -11.36 22.77
CA LYS A 210 -15.37 -12.82 22.61
C LYS A 210 -14.53 -13.26 21.41
N MET A 211 -14.58 -12.51 20.30
CA MET A 211 -13.79 -12.81 19.11
C MET A 211 -12.30 -12.54 19.34
N GLU A 212 -11.94 -11.45 20.02
CA GLU A 212 -10.57 -11.16 20.46
C GLU A 212 -9.97 -12.34 21.23
N THR A 213 -10.72 -12.91 22.19
CA THR A 213 -10.25 -14.07 22.95
C THR A 213 -9.97 -15.28 22.03
N LYS A 214 -10.85 -15.55 21.06
CA LYS A 214 -10.65 -16.63 20.09
C LYS A 214 -9.41 -16.39 19.22
N ILE A 215 -9.18 -15.14 18.80
CA ILE A 215 -8.02 -14.75 18.00
C ILE A 215 -6.73 -15.00 18.76
N LEU A 216 -6.64 -14.57 20.01
CA LEU A 216 -5.46 -14.77 20.85
C LEU A 216 -5.15 -16.26 21.06
N VAL A 217 -6.19 -17.08 21.30
CA VAL A 217 -6.05 -18.55 21.41
C VAL A 217 -5.59 -19.16 20.09
N ALA A 218 -6.19 -18.78 18.96
CA ALA A 218 -5.83 -19.29 17.64
C ALA A 218 -4.38 -18.91 17.25
N ALA A 219 -3.95 -17.69 17.61
CA ALA A 219 -2.58 -17.21 17.43
C ALA A 219 -1.60 -17.77 18.48
N LYS A 220 -2.08 -18.54 19.47
CA LYS A 220 -1.27 -19.03 20.61
C LYS A 220 -0.54 -17.89 21.35
N PHE A 221 -1.14 -16.70 21.37
CA PHE A 221 -0.53 -15.46 21.88
C PHE A 221 0.81 -15.08 21.22
N GLU A 222 1.17 -15.67 20.08
CA GLU A 222 2.37 -15.32 19.31
C GLU A 222 2.04 -14.17 18.34
N LEU A 223 2.16 -12.92 18.81
CA LEU A 223 1.88 -11.70 18.02
C LEU A 223 3.15 -11.05 17.45
N SER A 224 4.33 -11.37 17.98
CA SER A 224 5.61 -10.70 17.69
C SER A 224 6.27 -11.10 16.36
N ARG A 225 5.49 -11.50 15.34
CA ARG A 225 6.03 -11.93 14.05
C ARG A 225 6.59 -10.72 13.27
N PRO A 226 7.74 -10.85 12.59
CA PRO A 226 8.23 -9.79 11.71
C PRO A 226 7.29 -9.54 10.52
N HIS A 227 7.17 -8.27 10.15
CA HIS A 227 6.34 -7.81 9.03
C HIS A 227 7.19 -7.47 7.80
N SER A 228 6.60 -7.53 6.60
CA SER A 228 7.30 -7.19 5.35
C SER A 228 7.81 -5.75 5.35
N ILE A 229 7.09 -4.83 6.01
CA ILE A 229 7.53 -3.44 6.20
C ILE A 229 8.84 -3.33 6.98
N ALA A 230 9.08 -4.19 7.98
CA ALA A 230 10.31 -4.19 8.75
C ALA A 230 11.50 -4.53 7.83
N PHE A 231 11.39 -5.61 7.04
CA PHE A 231 12.42 -5.98 6.06
C PHE A 231 12.62 -4.91 4.97
N LEU A 232 11.54 -4.31 4.47
CA LEU A 232 11.63 -3.22 3.50
C LEU A 232 12.45 -2.03 4.02
N ARG A 233 12.32 -1.66 5.29
CA ARG A 233 13.09 -0.57 5.88
C ARG A 233 14.59 -0.89 5.93
N TRP A 234 14.96 -2.12 6.24
CA TRP A 234 16.34 -2.60 6.13
C TRP A 234 16.86 -2.49 4.69
N TYR A 235 16.09 -2.98 3.72
CA TYR A 235 16.44 -2.89 2.30
C TYR A 235 16.59 -1.44 1.83
N SER A 236 15.68 -0.58 2.25
CA SER A 236 15.69 0.85 1.97
C SER A 236 16.93 1.55 2.49
N LYS A 237 17.45 1.13 3.65
CA LYS A 237 18.68 1.66 4.24
C LYS A 237 19.91 1.15 3.49
N GLU A 238 20.05 -0.17 3.35
CA GLU A 238 21.24 -0.80 2.76
C GLU A 238 21.44 -0.41 1.29
N MET A 239 20.35 -0.40 0.51
CA MET A 239 20.37 -0.04 -0.91
C MET A 239 20.06 1.44 -1.18
N LYS A 240 19.96 2.27 -0.13
CA LYS A 240 19.74 3.72 -0.20
C LYS A 240 18.57 4.13 -1.11
N PHE A 241 17.39 3.56 -0.87
CA PHE A 241 16.22 3.83 -1.70
C PHE A 241 15.81 5.30 -1.65
N SER A 242 15.38 5.82 -2.81
CA SER A 242 14.66 7.08 -2.86
C SER A 242 13.29 6.96 -2.20
N LEU A 243 12.72 8.11 -1.79
CA LEU A 243 11.38 8.15 -1.22
C LEU A 243 10.33 7.54 -2.16
N ARG A 244 10.47 7.75 -3.47
CA ARG A 244 9.59 7.17 -4.51
C ARG A 244 9.69 5.64 -4.51
N MET A 245 10.90 5.10 -4.52
CA MET A 245 11.15 3.65 -4.50
C MET A 245 10.57 3.02 -3.23
N HIS A 246 10.85 3.60 -2.06
CA HIS A 246 10.35 3.11 -0.79
C HIS A 246 8.81 3.09 -0.74
N HIS A 247 8.14 4.15 -1.22
CA HIS A 247 6.68 4.19 -1.29
C HIS A 247 6.10 3.19 -2.30
N MET A 248 6.75 3.00 -3.45
CA MET A 248 6.34 1.99 -4.42
C MET A 248 6.39 0.59 -3.81
N CYS A 249 7.46 0.26 -3.07
CA CYS A 249 7.53 -1.02 -2.36
C CYS A 249 6.40 -1.17 -1.35
N LYS A 250 6.09 -0.15 -0.54
CA LYS A 250 4.97 -0.19 0.43
C LYS A 250 3.63 -0.43 -0.26
N PHE A 251 3.38 0.27 -1.38
CA PHE A 251 2.19 0.07 -2.21
C PHE A 251 2.08 -1.39 -2.69
N LEU A 252 3.16 -1.95 -3.26
CA LEU A 252 3.15 -3.33 -3.76
C LEU A 252 2.98 -4.37 -2.65
N ILE A 253 3.55 -4.13 -1.46
CA ILE A 253 3.36 -5.01 -0.30
C ILE A 253 1.88 -4.99 0.13
N GLU A 254 1.25 -3.81 0.20
CA GLU A 254 -0.18 -3.72 0.54
C GLU A 254 -1.08 -4.29 -0.56
N MET A 255 -0.70 -4.19 -1.83
CA MET A 255 -1.37 -4.89 -2.93
C MET A 255 -1.33 -6.41 -2.74
N ALA A 256 -0.22 -6.96 -2.23
CA ALA A 256 -0.11 -8.39 -1.95
C ALA A 256 -1.09 -8.85 -0.87
N PHE A 257 -1.49 -7.97 0.06
CA PHE A 257 -2.50 -8.33 1.08
C PHE A 257 -3.85 -8.67 0.50
N LEU A 258 -4.21 -8.19 -0.70
CA LEU A 258 -5.51 -8.46 -1.29
C LEU A 258 -5.66 -9.92 -1.75
N ASP A 259 -4.56 -10.65 -1.93
CA ASP A 259 -4.58 -12.02 -2.47
C ASP A 259 -4.05 -13.05 -1.47
N CYS A 260 -4.91 -13.97 -1.04
CA CYS A 260 -4.52 -14.95 -0.02
C CYS A 260 -3.46 -15.96 -0.51
N SER A 261 -3.27 -16.12 -1.83
CA SER A 261 -2.26 -17.03 -2.37
C SER A 261 -0.82 -16.59 -2.05
N LEU A 262 -0.62 -15.32 -1.68
CA LEU A 262 0.67 -14.77 -1.29
C LEU A 262 0.95 -14.85 0.22
N SER A 263 -0.05 -15.18 1.05
CA SER A 263 0.08 -15.25 2.52
C SER A 263 1.10 -16.27 3.05
N PRO A 264 1.29 -17.45 2.40
CA PRO A 264 2.32 -18.42 2.82
C PRO A 264 3.76 -17.93 2.66
N ILE A 265 3.97 -16.92 1.81
CA ILE A 265 5.30 -16.42 1.44
C ILE A 265 5.90 -15.64 2.62
N LEU A 266 7.19 -15.88 2.86
CA LEU A 266 7.91 -15.22 3.95
C LEU A 266 7.93 -13.69 3.78
N PRO A 267 7.73 -12.90 4.85
CA PRO A 267 7.78 -11.44 4.81
C PRO A 267 9.05 -10.86 4.18
N SER A 268 10.22 -11.45 4.44
CA SER A 268 11.48 -11.04 3.83
C SER A 268 11.46 -11.21 2.31
N ARG A 269 10.84 -12.30 1.83
CA ARG A 269 10.65 -12.63 0.41
C ARG A 269 9.62 -11.73 -0.26
N ILE A 270 8.49 -11.45 0.40
CA ILE A 270 7.50 -10.47 -0.07
C ILE A 270 8.18 -9.12 -0.30
N ALA A 271 8.91 -8.62 0.69
CA ALA A 271 9.61 -7.34 0.59
C ALA A 271 10.69 -7.34 -0.51
N CYS A 272 11.39 -8.46 -0.71
CA CYS A 272 12.40 -8.64 -1.75
C CYS A 272 11.77 -8.56 -3.15
N VAL A 273 10.70 -9.30 -3.39
CA VAL A 273 10.00 -9.37 -4.68
C VAL A 273 9.33 -8.02 -5.01
N CYS A 274 8.70 -7.39 -4.02
CA CYS A 274 8.15 -6.05 -4.19
C CYS A 274 9.25 -5.03 -4.48
N THR A 275 10.44 -5.17 -3.89
CA THR A 275 11.60 -4.34 -4.21
C THR A 275 12.05 -4.54 -5.66
N PHE A 276 12.14 -5.78 -6.14
CA PHE A 276 12.49 -6.05 -7.54
C PHE A 276 11.50 -5.38 -8.50
N ILE A 277 10.20 -5.60 -8.28
CA ILE A 277 9.15 -5.04 -9.14
C ILE A 277 9.16 -3.51 -9.07
N ALA A 278 9.25 -2.93 -7.87
CA ALA A 278 9.34 -1.48 -7.68
C ALA A 278 10.57 -0.89 -8.40
N SER A 279 11.69 -1.62 -8.43
CA SER A 279 12.90 -1.18 -9.10
C SER A 279 12.66 -0.96 -10.58
N LYS A 280 11.97 -1.90 -11.23
CA LYS A 280 11.60 -1.81 -12.65
C LYS A 280 10.59 -0.68 -12.89
N LEU A 281 9.62 -0.50 -12.00
CA LEU A 281 8.61 0.57 -12.12
C LEU A 281 9.16 1.98 -11.86
N CYS A 282 10.27 2.08 -11.14
CA CYS A 282 10.92 3.34 -10.81
C CYS A 282 12.17 3.61 -11.66
N ASP A 283 12.47 2.76 -12.65
CA ASP A 283 13.69 2.82 -13.47
C ASP A 283 14.98 2.89 -12.62
N THR A 284 15.03 2.07 -11.57
CA THR A 284 16.19 1.96 -10.66
C THR A 284 16.84 0.58 -10.77
N VAL A 285 18.17 0.55 -10.57
CA VAL A 285 18.96 -0.69 -10.58
C VAL A 285 18.58 -1.53 -9.36
N TYR A 286 18.25 -2.80 -9.60
CA TYR A 286 18.06 -3.78 -8.54
C TYR A 286 19.41 -4.42 -8.21
N ASP A 287 19.85 -4.27 -6.97
CA ASP A 287 21.07 -4.89 -6.46
C ASP A 287 20.78 -6.31 -5.96
N SER A 288 20.90 -7.28 -6.86
CA SER A 288 20.69 -8.70 -6.54
C SER A 288 21.74 -9.26 -5.58
N GLU A 289 22.96 -8.74 -5.61
CA GLU A 289 24.03 -9.23 -4.75
C GLU A 289 23.79 -8.82 -3.29
N THR A 290 23.47 -7.55 -3.05
CA THR A 290 23.13 -7.07 -1.71
C THR A 290 21.86 -7.76 -1.20
N MET A 291 20.83 -7.92 -2.04
CA MET A 291 19.62 -8.63 -1.62
C MET A 291 19.89 -10.10 -1.24
N ARG A 292 20.74 -10.80 -2.01
CA ARG A 292 21.16 -12.17 -1.70
C ARG A 292 21.94 -12.23 -0.38
N LYS A 293 22.83 -11.27 -0.11
CA LYS A 293 23.57 -11.18 1.17
C LYS A 293 22.64 -10.97 2.36
N LEU A 294 21.62 -10.12 2.20
CA LEU A 294 20.66 -9.82 3.27
C LEU A 294 19.72 -11.00 3.53
N THR A 295 19.15 -11.59 2.48
CA THR A 295 18.00 -12.49 2.62
C THR A 295 18.32 -13.97 2.41
N GLY A 296 19.48 -14.27 1.81
CA GLY A 296 19.83 -15.60 1.31
C GLY A 296 18.97 -16.07 0.12
N ILE A 297 18.17 -15.20 -0.50
CA ILE A 297 17.35 -15.54 -1.66
C ILE A 297 18.24 -15.80 -2.89
N THR A 298 17.89 -16.80 -3.69
CA THR A 298 18.57 -17.07 -4.97
C THR A 298 17.94 -16.25 -6.10
N ASP A 299 18.68 -16.06 -7.19
CA ASP A 299 18.15 -15.34 -8.37
C ASP A 299 16.98 -16.14 -9.01
N GLU A 300 17.08 -17.47 -9.04
CA GLU A 300 16.01 -18.37 -9.53
C GLU A 300 14.74 -18.30 -8.68
N GLU A 301 14.88 -18.31 -7.35
CA GLU A 301 13.75 -18.12 -6.42
C GLU A 301 13.12 -16.74 -6.61
N THR A 302 13.94 -15.70 -6.80
CA THR A 302 13.48 -14.34 -7.06
C THR A 302 12.65 -14.27 -8.34
N GLU A 303 13.15 -14.82 -9.45
CA GLU A 303 12.45 -14.83 -10.73
C GLU A 303 11.09 -15.55 -10.65
N THR A 304 11.06 -16.70 -9.99
CA THR A 304 9.83 -17.49 -9.80
C THR A 304 8.77 -16.72 -9.00
N LEU A 305 9.18 -16.09 -7.90
CA LEU A 305 8.28 -15.30 -7.07
C LEU A 305 7.83 -14.02 -7.78
N VAL A 306 8.72 -13.32 -8.49
CA VAL A 306 8.37 -12.13 -9.30
C VAL A 306 7.31 -12.49 -10.33
N ALA A 307 7.46 -13.61 -11.05
CA ALA A 307 6.47 -14.06 -12.03
C ALA A 307 5.10 -14.34 -11.39
N THR A 308 5.09 -14.86 -10.16
CA THR A 308 3.88 -15.14 -9.39
C THR A 308 3.21 -13.83 -8.93
N PHE A 309 3.97 -12.91 -8.34
CA PHE A 309 3.47 -11.61 -7.90
C PHE A 309 2.96 -10.77 -9.07
N ALA A 310 3.68 -10.72 -10.19
CA ALA A 310 3.26 -9.98 -11.37
C ALA A 310 1.91 -10.48 -11.90
N ARG A 311 1.71 -11.81 -11.98
CA ARG A 311 0.41 -12.40 -12.35
C ARG A 311 -0.72 -11.97 -11.40
N VAL A 312 -0.46 -12.01 -10.09
CA VAL A 312 -1.44 -11.61 -9.08
C VAL A 312 -1.76 -10.12 -9.19
N PHE A 313 -0.75 -9.26 -9.29
CA PHE A 313 -0.94 -7.81 -9.39
C PHE A 313 -1.68 -7.39 -10.65
N LEU A 314 -1.38 -8.00 -11.81
CA LEU A 314 -2.12 -7.75 -13.05
C LEU A 314 -3.59 -8.18 -12.92
N ARG A 315 -3.86 -9.33 -12.30
CA ARG A 315 -5.23 -9.78 -12.01
C ARG A 315 -5.95 -8.81 -11.07
N LEU A 316 -5.31 -8.38 -10.00
CA LEU A 316 -5.89 -7.43 -9.04
C LEU A 316 -6.13 -6.06 -9.68
N TYR A 317 -5.23 -5.60 -10.54
CA TYR A 317 -5.38 -4.34 -11.25
C TYR A 317 -6.62 -4.33 -12.14
N ALA A 318 -6.89 -5.45 -12.82
CA ALA A 318 -8.08 -5.65 -13.65
C ALA A 318 -9.40 -5.72 -12.84
N LEU A 319 -9.36 -5.77 -11.51
CA LEU A 319 -10.55 -5.73 -10.66
C LEU A 319 -10.85 -4.27 -10.27
N PRO A 320 -11.92 -3.64 -10.81
CA PRO A 320 -12.23 -2.25 -10.52
C PRO A 320 -12.81 -2.04 -9.10
N LYS A 321 -13.20 -3.11 -8.40
CA LYS A 321 -13.93 -3.02 -7.12
C LYS A 321 -13.05 -2.96 -5.88
N LEU A 322 -11.78 -3.39 -5.97
CA LEU A 322 -10.83 -3.33 -4.85
C LEU A 322 -9.99 -2.06 -5.04
N VAL A 323 -10.38 -0.97 -4.37
CA VAL A 323 -9.86 0.37 -4.64
C VAL A 323 -9.03 0.94 -3.49
N ALA A 324 -9.13 0.37 -2.29
CA ALA A 324 -8.62 1.00 -1.07
C ALA A 324 -7.12 1.25 -1.11
N VAL A 325 -6.32 0.29 -1.60
CA VAL A 325 -4.87 0.47 -1.74
C VAL A 325 -4.54 1.59 -2.73
N ARG A 326 -5.24 1.64 -3.87
CA ARG A 326 -5.00 2.67 -4.89
C ARG A 326 -5.37 4.06 -4.39
N GLU A 327 -6.48 4.19 -3.69
CA GLU A 327 -6.95 5.45 -3.10
C GLU A 327 -6.03 5.94 -1.97
N LYS A 328 -5.61 5.02 -1.09
CA LYS A 328 -4.66 5.31 -0.01
C LYS A 328 -3.36 5.93 -0.53
N TYR A 329 -2.82 5.37 -1.61
CA TYR A 329 -1.55 5.81 -2.18
C TYR A 329 -1.69 6.93 -3.22
N SER A 330 -2.88 7.21 -3.75
CA SER A 330 -3.14 8.37 -4.60
C SER A 330 -3.33 9.67 -3.79
N ALA A 331 -3.95 9.58 -2.60
CA ALA A 331 -4.23 10.71 -1.73
C ALA A 331 -2.98 11.32 -1.05
N ALA A 332 -1.90 10.55 -0.92
CA ALA A 332 -0.72 10.92 -0.15
C ALA A 332 0.16 12.05 -0.74
N LYS A 333 -0.28 12.79 -1.77
CA LYS A 333 0.53 13.79 -2.51
C LYS A 333 1.94 13.30 -2.86
N LEU A 334 2.09 11.99 -3.08
CA LEU A 334 3.28 11.39 -3.69
C LEU A 334 3.33 11.68 -5.21
N THR A 335 2.30 12.36 -5.71
CA THR A 335 2.10 12.91 -7.04
C THR A 335 2.76 14.29 -7.21
N THR A 336 4.06 14.40 -6.93
CA THR A 336 4.97 14.94 -7.97
C THR A 336 5.51 13.82 -8.86
N ALA A 337 5.03 12.58 -8.66
CA ALA A 337 4.76 11.68 -9.76
C ALA A 337 3.52 12.18 -10.52
N GLU A 338 3.71 13.16 -11.42
CA GLU A 338 3.03 13.02 -12.71
C GLU A 338 3.30 11.59 -13.22
N PRO A 339 2.34 10.94 -13.88
CA PRO A 339 2.40 9.52 -14.23
C PRO A 339 3.51 9.19 -15.25
N TYR A 340 4.80 9.37 -14.93
CA TYR A 340 5.97 9.05 -15.76
C TYR A 340 6.08 7.56 -16.15
N TRP A 341 5.09 6.72 -15.83
CA TRP A 341 4.90 5.43 -16.48
C TRP A 341 4.52 5.56 -17.98
N TYR A 342 4.24 6.78 -18.49
CA TYR A 342 4.02 7.04 -19.91
C TYR A 342 5.30 7.03 -20.77
N ARG A 343 6.51 6.82 -20.22
CA ARG A 343 7.76 7.17 -20.94
C ARG A 343 8.98 6.30 -20.67
N THR A 344 8.88 4.97 -20.72
CA THR A 344 10.11 4.16 -20.88
C THR A 344 9.84 2.84 -21.58
N ASN A 345 10.50 2.66 -22.73
CA ASN A 345 10.59 1.40 -23.49
C ASN A 345 11.26 0.32 -22.62
N LEU A 346 10.49 -0.38 -21.78
CA LEU A 346 10.96 -1.61 -21.15
C LEU A 346 10.92 -2.73 -22.21
N PHE A 347 12.00 -3.49 -22.32
CA PHE A 347 12.22 -4.64 -23.22
C PHE A 347 12.81 -4.34 -24.61
N GLN A 348 13.97 -3.67 -24.67
CA GLN A 348 15.01 -4.06 -25.62
C GLN A 348 16.20 -4.65 -24.86
N ASN A 349 16.43 -5.93 -25.06
CA ASN A 349 17.64 -6.63 -24.63
C ASN A 349 18.65 -6.59 -25.80
N PRO A 350 19.87 -6.03 -25.63
CA PRO A 350 20.93 -6.14 -26.63
C PRO A 350 21.54 -7.55 -26.75
N SER A 351 21.17 -8.49 -25.88
CA SER A 351 21.74 -9.84 -25.83
C SER A 351 20.64 -10.91 -25.91
N GLY A 352 20.37 -11.37 -27.14
CA GLY A 352 19.28 -12.28 -27.49
C GLY A 352 19.24 -13.62 -26.74
N LYS A 353 18.67 -13.63 -25.53
CA LYS A 353 18.09 -14.82 -24.90
C LYS A 353 16.60 -14.56 -24.67
N GLN A 354 15.78 -15.28 -25.42
CA GLN A 354 14.37 -15.00 -25.71
C GLN A 354 13.44 -15.25 -24.52
N TRP A 355 12.89 -14.16 -23.97
CA TRP A 355 11.68 -14.17 -23.14
C TRP A 355 10.47 -13.88 -24.05
N CYS A 356 10.00 -14.89 -24.77
CA CYS A 356 8.87 -14.74 -25.69
C CYS A 356 7.58 -15.25 -25.06
N HIS A 357 6.88 -14.45 -24.26
CA HIS A 357 5.42 -14.64 -24.03
C HIS A 357 4.64 -13.43 -23.46
N TYR A 358 5.16 -12.19 -23.55
CA TYR A 358 4.50 -10.99 -22.99
C TYR A 358 4.15 -9.90 -24.03
N LYS A 359 4.08 -10.23 -25.33
CA LYS A 359 3.84 -9.25 -26.41
C LYS A 359 2.46 -8.58 -26.40
N VAL A 360 1.46 -9.10 -25.69
CA VAL A 360 0.10 -8.54 -25.72
C VAL A 360 -0.06 -7.34 -24.77
N LEU A 361 0.75 -7.23 -23.71
CA LEU A 361 0.65 -6.13 -22.74
C LEU A 361 1.25 -4.80 -23.24
N ILE A 362 2.19 -4.85 -24.18
CA ILE A 362 2.94 -3.67 -24.63
C ILE A 362 2.07 -2.75 -25.51
N VAL A 363 1.10 -3.28 -26.25
CA VAL A 363 0.35 -2.47 -27.24
C VAL A 363 -0.60 -1.46 -26.59
N MET A 364 -1.22 -1.80 -25.45
CA MET A 364 -2.21 -0.92 -24.79
C MET A 364 -1.56 0.27 -24.06
N GLU A 365 -0.36 0.08 -23.48
CA GLU A 365 0.38 1.15 -22.80
C GLU A 365 0.97 2.18 -23.79
N TYR A 366 1.38 1.75 -24.99
CA TYR A 366 1.84 2.68 -26.03
C TYR A 366 0.71 3.52 -26.59
N VAL A 367 -0.52 3.01 -26.71
CA VAL A 367 -1.62 3.79 -27.30
C VAL A 367 -2.12 4.87 -26.34
N ALA A 368 -2.10 4.61 -25.03
CA ALA A 368 -2.52 5.57 -24.01
C ALA A 368 -1.78 6.93 -24.10
N GLN A 369 -0.48 6.92 -24.44
CA GLN A 369 0.32 8.15 -24.58
C GLN A 369 -0.07 9.02 -25.80
N TYR A 370 -0.82 8.44 -26.74
CA TYR A 370 -1.28 9.12 -27.95
C TYR A 370 -2.74 9.58 -27.86
N MET A 371 -3.49 9.14 -26.86
CA MET A 371 -4.88 9.53 -26.64
C MET A 371 -4.99 11.06 -26.47
N GLY A 372 -5.90 11.69 -27.19
CA GLY A 372 -6.11 13.14 -27.19
C GLY A 372 -5.05 13.95 -27.94
N ARG A 373 -4.00 13.33 -28.49
CA ARG A 373 -2.98 14.05 -29.27
C ARG A 373 -3.39 14.18 -30.73
N TRP A 374 -2.97 15.29 -31.33
CA TRP A 374 -3.12 15.53 -32.75
C TRP A 374 -2.04 14.80 -33.54
N MET A 375 -2.44 14.15 -34.63
CA MET A 375 -1.54 13.43 -35.52
C MET A 375 -1.99 13.54 -36.97
N GLU A 376 -1.02 13.40 -37.87
CA GLU A 376 -1.22 13.22 -39.30
C GLU A 376 -0.82 11.79 -39.67
N VAL A 377 -1.65 11.14 -40.46
CA VAL A 377 -1.51 9.75 -40.86
C VAL A 377 -1.53 9.67 -42.38
N GLU A 378 -0.43 9.21 -42.94
CA GLU A 378 -0.30 8.94 -44.37
C GLU A 378 -0.79 7.53 -44.67
N LEU A 379 -1.72 7.42 -45.61
CA LEU A 379 -2.32 6.17 -46.04
C LEU A 379 -1.67 5.62 -47.31
N THR A 380 -1.81 4.32 -47.53
CA THR A 380 -1.27 3.61 -48.70
C THR A 380 -1.81 4.08 -50.04
N ASP A 381 -2.97 4.75 -50.06
CA ASP A 381 -3.59 5.32 -51.26
C ASP A 381 -3.16 6.78 -51.53
N GLY A 382 -2.27 7.35 -50.70
CA GLY A 382 -1.76 8.72 -50.84
C GLY A 382 -2.57 9.78 -50.09
N ARG A 383 -3.60 9.39 -49.31
CA ARG A 383 -4.31 10.30 -48.41
C ARG A 383 -3.47 10.66 -47.19
N LEU A 384 -3.59 11.90 -46.74
CA LEU A 384 -3.14 12.38 -45.44
C LEU A 384 -4.38 12.70 -44.61
N ILE A 385 -4.56 11.99 -43.49
CA ILE A 385 -5.62 12.26 -42.53
C ILE A 385 -5.02 12.90 -41.29
N ARG A 386 -5.48 14.10 -40.95
CA ARG A 386 -5.10 14.79 -39.72
C ARG A 386 -6.26 14.79 -38.76
N GLY A 387 -6.03 14.48 -37.48
CA GLY A 387 -7.07 14.48 -36.47
C GLY A 387 -6.55 14.21 -35.07
N GLN A 388 -7.46 14.24 -34.10
CA GLN A 388 -7.18 13.96 -32.70
C GLN A 388 -7.48 12.49 -32.40
N MET A 389 -6.51 11.77 -31.83
CA MET A 389 -6.70 10.36 -31.46
C MET A 389 -7.72 10.21 -30.32
N LEU A 390 -8.79 9.46 -30.58
CA LEU A 390 -9.88 9.25 -29.62
C LEU A 390 -9.81 7.91 -28.92
N CYS A 391 -9.52 6.82 -29.64
CA CYS A 391 -9.44 5.47 -29.10
C CYS A 391 -8.84 4.48 -30.11
N THR A 392 -8.51 3.28 -29.61
CA THR A 392 -8.11 2.09 -30.40
C THR A 392 -8.99 0.92 -29.97
N ASP A 393 -9.21 -0.05 -30.85
CA ASP A 393 -9.93 -1.28 -30.52
C ASP A 393 -8.97 -2.46 -30.23
N ARG A 394 -9.49 -3.69 -30.16
CA ARG A 394 -8.67 -4.89 -29.93
C ARG A 394 -7.97 -5.39 -31.20
N GLN A 395 -8.35 -4.84 -32.34
CA GLN A 395 -7.59 -4.93 -33.57
C GLN A 395 -6.67 -3.70 -33.59
N PRO A 396 -5.51 -3.70 -34.25
CA PRO A 396 -4.60 -2.55 -34.22
C PRO A 396 -5.13 -1.35 -35.03
N ASN A 397 -6.43 -1.07 -35.01
CA ASN A 397 -7.05 0.09 -35.66
C ASN A 397 -7.05 1.28 -34.70
N PHE A 398 -7.10 2.50 -35.24
CA PHE A 398 -7.21 3.70 -34.43
C PHE A 398 -8.25 4.66 -35.00
N ILE A 399 -8.90 5.38 -34.11
CA ILE A 399 -9.99 6.30 -34.43
C ILE A 399 -9.52 7.73 -34.17
N LEU A 400 -9.56 8.55 -35.22
CA LEU A 400 -9.29 9.98 -35.16
C LEU A 400 -10.61 10.76 -35.20
N GLY A 401 -10.81 11.64 -34.23
CA GLY A 401 -11.89 12.62 -34.21
C GLY A 401 -11.41 14.00 -34.65
N ARG A 402 -12.37 14.87 -35.01
CA ARG A 402 -12.11 16.20 -35.58
C ARG A 402 -11.16 16.11 -36.78
N SER A 403 -11.39 15.10 -37.61
CA SER A 403 -10.46 14.72 -38.67
C SER A 403 -10.71 15.48 -39.97
N GLU A 404 -9.64 15.76 -40.69
CA GLU A 404 -9.61 16.34 -42.04
C GLU A 404 -8.78 15.45 -42.97
N GLU A 405 -9.19 15.34 -44.24
CA GLU A 405 -8.49 14.58 -45.28
C GLU A 405 -7.95 15.50 -46.38
N ARG A 406 -6.76 15.17 -46.90
CA ARG A 406 -6.17 15.78 -48.11
C ARG A 406 -5.35 14.75 -48.87
N TRP A 407 -5.08 14.97 -50.17
CA TRP A 407 -4.18 14.11 -50.94
C TRP A 407 -2.74 14.63 -50.90
N SER A 408 -1.77 13.71 -50.86
CA SER A 408 -0.35 14.05 -50.87
C SER A 408 0.02 14.77 -52.18
N GLY A 409 0.40 16.05 -52.07
CA GLY A 409 0.79 16.90 -53.21
C GLY A 409 -0.25 17.91 -53.67
N GLU A 410 -1.47 17.92 -53.11
CA GLU A 410 -2.49 18.92 -53.42
C GLU A 410 -2.40 20.14 -52.48
N THR A 411 -2.46 21.36 -53.03
CA THR A 411 -2.46 22.63 -52.29
C THR A 411 -3.87 23.18 -52.01
N GLY A 412 -4.91 22.35 -52.16
CA GLY A 412 -6.29 22.72 -51.88
C GLY A 412 -6.61 22.76 -50.39
N GLU A 413 -7.77 23.34 -50.04
CA GLU A 413 -8.27 23.33 -48.65
C GLU A 413 -8.61 21.89 -48.20
N PRO A 414 -8.23 21.50 -46.97
CA PRO A 414 -8.47 20.16 -46.46
C PRO A 414 -9.98 19.92 -46.26
N ARG A 415 -10.45 18.71 -46.57
CA ARG A 415 -11.86 18.33 -46.44
C ARG A 415 -12.15 17.79 -45.05
N ALA A 416 -13.06 18.43 -44.31
CA ALA A 416 -13.49 17.95 -43.00
C ALA A 416 -14.29 16.65 -43.11
N ILE A 417 -13.86 15.62 -42.37
CA ILE A 417 -14.49 14.29 -42.32
C ILE A 417 -14.98 13.89 -40.92
N GLY A 418 -14.61 14.64 -39.88
CA GLY A 418 -15.14 14.48 -38.53
C GLY A 418 -14.56 13.27 -37.79
N LEU A 419 -15.00 12.05 -38.13
CA LEU A 419 -14.52 10.79 -37.53
C LEU A 419 -13.91 9.90 -38.61
N ALA A 420 -12.69 9.45 -38.38
CA ALA A 420 -11.96 8.56 -39.28
C ALA A 420 -11.49 7.32 -38.50
N MET A 421 -11.90 6.14 -38.96
CA MET A 421 -11.37 4.86 -38.45
C MET A 421 -10.33 4.35 -39.43
N ILE A 422 -9.09 4.17 -38.97
CA ILE A 422 -7.95 3.83 -39.81
C ILE A 422 -7.39 2.48 -39.35
N GLY A 423 -7.38 1.51 -40.27
CA GLY A 423 -6.78 0.21 -40.03
C GLY A 423 -5.28 0.22 -40.27
N ARG A 424 -4.51 -0.46 -39.41
CA ARG A 424 -3.03 -0.51 -39.47
C ARG A 424 -2.49 -0.87 -40.85
N GLN A 425 -3.16 -1.77 -41.57
CA GLN A 425 -2.73 -2.25 -42.89
C GLN A 425 -2.68 -1.14 -43.96
N HIS A 426 -3.36 -0.02 -43.72
CA HIS A 426 -3.41 1.11 -44.65
C HIS A 426 -2.44 2.23 -44.27
N VAL A 427 -1.67 2.10 -43.18
CA VAL A 427 -0.84 3.18 -42.65
C VAL A 427 0.58 3.08 -43.19
N VAL A 428 1.04 4.14 -43.85
CA VAL A 428 2.41 4.31 -44.34
C VAL A 428 3.26 5.01 -43.27
N ARG A 429 2.76 6.12 -42.71
CA ARG A 429 3.49 6.93 -41.74
C ARG A 429 2.55 7.65 -40.78
N ILE A 430 3.01 7.85 -39.54
CA ILE A 430 2.31 8.65 -38.53
C ILE A 430 3.25 9.75 -38.05
N THR A 431 2.77 10.99 -38.02
CA THR A 431 3.49 12.17 -37.54
C THR A 431 2.68 12.85 -36.44
N LEU A 432 3.31 13.12 -35.29
CA LEU A 432 2.65 13.86 -34.21
C LEU A 432 2.67 15.35 -34.49
N LEU A 433 1.52 16.00 -34.29
CA LEU A 433 1.35 17.42 -34.51
C LEU A 433 1.18 18.16 -33.17
N PRO A 434 1.59 19.43 -33.10
CA PRO A 434 1.20 20.30 -32.00
C PRO A 434 -0.33 20.50 -32.02
N ALA A 435 -0.91 20.77 -30.85
CA ALA A 435 -2.32 21.13 -30.76
C ALA A 435 -2.58 22.39 -31.62
N PRO A 436 -3.65 22.43 -32.42
CA PRO A 436 -3.99 23.60 -33.20
C PRO A 436 -4.25 24.79 -32.27
N GLN A 437 -3.60 25.92 -32.56
CA GLN A 437 -3.90 27.20 -31.93
C GLN A 437 -5.23 27.67 -32.51
N TYR A 438 -6.32 27.50 -31.77
CA TYR A 438 -7.60 28.07 -32.16
C TYR A 438 -7.55 29.58 -31.96
N SER A 439 -7.73 30.36 -33.03
CA SER A 439 -8.21 31.73 -32.89
C SER A 439 -9.70 31.68 -32.53
N ASP A 440 -10.15 32.52 -31.60
CA ASP A 440 -11.49 32.59 -30.98
C ASP A 440 -12.73 32.73 -31.92
N LYS A 441 -12.71 32.25 -33.15
CA LYS A 441 -13.81 32.42 -34.11
C LYS A 441 -14.68 31.18 -34.36
N ASP A 442 -14.31 29.99 -33.89
CA ASP A 442 -15.03 28.75 -34.21
C ASP A 442 -15.61 28.03 -32.96
N ALA A 443 -16.00 28.78 -31.93
CA ALA A 443 -16.56 28.23 -30.69
C ALA A 443 -18.08 27.97 -30.72
N ASP A 444 -18.77 28.25 -31.84
CA ASP A 444 -20.20 27.98 -32.00
C ASP A 444 -20.43 27.08 -33.22
N LEU A 445 -20.42 25.76 -33.00
CA LEU A 445 -21.11 24.74 -33.81
C LEU A 445 -21.20 23.40 -33.05
#